data_AF-A0A511T189-F1
#
_entry.id   AF-A0A511T189-F1
#
_cell.length_a   1.000
_cell.length_b   1.000
_cell.length_c   1.000
_cell.angle_alpha   90.00
_cell.angle_beta   90.00
_cell.angle_gamma   90.00
#
_symmetry.space_group_name_H-M   'P 1'
#
loop_
_entity.id
_entity.type
_entity.pdbx_description
1 polymer ?
#
loop_
_entity_poly.entity_id
_entity_poly.type
_entity_poly.pdbx_seq_one_letter_code
_entity_poly.pdbx_strand_id
1 'polypeptide(L)'
;MENEELRGRIREVAREVLGEELSLSVTTWHEPLRGYVNIDVVDQDTGQVEFRTLTSTLGEVRLRLWAKEQGLLDKVETLSKRLMALAPRPPSEKEQWELKVLALAQEALEPAGHDAIVEWQDDGHLAVGLHTFDEEQRRFEFELLATTRGVAPVLERARRFGLEAQARTLATKLGALGFQPIRDPEPEDEAALVPGVVEAVIEQFEYAHHPLDRLFDSLGMPDWDEIYDDRLQRRVLEQVCAHVRARAEEEKTWPDVIPADRLEAAFDVLRARGFVAEMSASTTMSGGWEVSRELADMRREQGETIVGTVFFHQQDAASAMEGHPLHLAYGLINDEEDDEREEELTEEENAKVSEDAAAVGRIIVEVLREHGFTPEWSGDAHSRITLKPAFVWRRRRARVDTTETWSVSEGNRIMALLVEFLPKLRAFEFFPGDTVGLHELRSASLRELTLCYEREEDARDALSTVVAQARERFPALESLTVRADDFEETVEF
;
A
#
# COMPACT_ATOMS: atom_id res chain seq x y z
N MET A 1 -14.02 22.58 31.53
CA MET A 1 -14.88 21.41 31.75
C MET A 1 -14.10 20.22 31.23
N GLU A 2 -13.81 19.25 32.10
CA GLU A 2 -13.09 18.04 31.71
C GLU A 2 -14.01 17.07 30.94
N ASN A 3 -13.44 16.11 30.20
CA ASN A 3 -14.21 15.21 29.36
C ASN A 3 -15.23 14.36 30.16
N GLU A 4 -14.82 13.80 31.30
CA GLU A 4 -15.74 13.03 32.15
C GLU A 4 -16.81 13.91 32.81
N GLU A 5 -16.48 15.15 33.15
CA GLU A 5 -17.45 16.12 33.68
C GLU A 5 -18.54 16.42 32.63
N LEU A 6 -18.15 16.69 31.37
CA LEU A 6 -19.08 16.89 30.27
C LEU A 6 -19.94 15.64 30.04
N ARG A 7 -19.30 14.47 30.01
CA ARG A 7 -19.99 13.18 29.82
C ARG A 7 -21.05 12.94 30.89
N GLY A 8 -20.73 13.22 32.15
CA GLY A 8 -21.67 13.13 33.27
C GLY A 8 -22.88 14.05 33.11
N ARG A 9 -22.65 15.31 32.74
CA ARG A 9 -23.73 16.29 32.52
C ARG A 9 -24.62 15.93 31.34
N ILE A 10 -24.06 15.41 30.25
CA ILE A 10 -24.84 14.94 29.09
C ILE A 10 -25.74 13.76 29.50
N ARG A 11 -25.21 12.78 30.25
CA ARG A 11 -26.02 11.65 30.75
C ARG A 11 -27.19 12.10 31.62
N GLU A 12 -26.96 13.07 32.51
CA GLU A 12 -28.01 13.63 33.36
C GLU A 12 -29.12 14.27 32.53
N VAL A 13 -28.76 15.15 31.60
CA VAL A 13 -29.71 15.84 30.72
C VAL A 13 -30.46 14.85 29.82
N ALA A 14 -29.76 13.86 29.25
CA ALA A 14 -30.38 12.83 28.40
C ALA A 14 -31.43 12.03 29.18
N ARG A 15 -31.09 11.58 30.40
CA ARG A 15 -32.02 10.84 31.28
C ARG A 15 -33.24 11.68 31.66
N GLU A 16 -33.04 12.97 31.97
CA GLU A 16 -34.14 13.87 32.34
C GLU A 16 -35.12 14.09 31.17
N VAL A 17 -34.62 14.22 29.95
CA VAL A 17 -35.44 14.56 28.77
C VAL A 17 -36.07 13.32 28.13
N LEU A 18 -35.32 12.24 27.97
CA LEU A 18 -35.75 11.04 27.25
C LEU A 18 -36.24 9.91 28.16
N GLY A 19 -35.89 9.92 29.45
CA GLY A 19 -36.20 8.84 30.39
C GLY A 19 -35.19 7.69 30.32
N GLU A 20 -35.47 6.59 31.05
CA GLU A 20 -34.61 5.40 31.12
C GLU A 20 -35.05 4.24 30.22
N GLU A 21 -36.15 4.42 29.46
CA GLU A 21 -36.74 3.36 28.63
C GLU A 21 -35.96 3.09 27.33
N LEU A 22 -35.09 4.02 26.92
CA LEU A 22 -34.24 3.90 25.73
C LEU A 22 -32.83 3.48 26.15
N SER A 23 -32.27 2.50 25.44
CA SER A 23 -30.85 2.15 25.53
C SER A 23 -30.03 3.23 24.84
N LEU A 24 -29.38 4.09 25.62
CA LEU A 24 -28.63 5.24 25.14
C LEU A 24 -27.20 5.20 25.66
N SER A 25 -26.23 5.40 24.77
CA SER A 25 -24.85 5.68 25.14
C SER A 25 -24.53 7.17 25.03
N VAL A 26 -23.54 7.58 25.82
CA VAL A 26 -22.95 8.92 25.75
C VAL A 26 -21.46 8.77 25.48
N THR A 27 -21.03 9.35 24.36
CA THR A 27 -19.63 9.42 23.94
C THR A 27 -19.13 10.86 23.96
N THR A 28 -17.86 11.04 24.29
CA THR A 28 -17.22 12.35 24.39
C THR A 28 -15.81 12.26 23.82
N TRP A 29 -15.48 13.13 22.88
CA TRP A 29 -14.16 13.20 22.23
C TRP A 29 -13.33 14.31 22.86
N HIS A 30 -12.01 14.16 22.94
CA HIS A 30 -11.16 15.06 23.70
C HIS A 30 -10.71 16.27 22.87
N GLU A 31 -10.49 16.04 21.57
CA GLU A 31 -9.87 17.01 20.67
C GLU A 31 -10.60 17.03 19.31
N PRO A 32 -11.45 18.04 19.06
CA PRO A 32 -11.89 19.03 20.04
C PRO A 32 -12.99 18.48 20.96
N LEU A 33 -13.07 18.98 22.20
CA LEU A 33 -14.05 18.50 23.18
C LEU A 33 -15.50 18.59 22.67
N ARG A 34 -16.13 17.44 22.41
CA ARG A 34 -17.50 17.32 21.88
C ARG A 34 -18.21 16.13 22.49
N GLY A 35 -19.51 16.26 22.74
CA GLY A 35 -20.31 15.20 23.34
C GLY A 35 -21.51 14.80 22.49
N TYR A 36 -21.86 13.52 22.55
CA TYR A 36 -22.87 12.89 21.71
C TYR A 36 -23.81 12.05 22.56
N VAL A 37 -25.08 12.01 22.17
CA VAL A 37 -26.06 11.04 22.66
C VAL A 37 -26.38 10.11 21.49
N ASN A 38 -26.15 8.82 21.69
CA ASN A 38 -26.36 7.81 20.67
C ASN A 38 -27.46 6.83 21.09
N ILE A 39 -28.06 6.18 20.10
CA ILE A 39 -28.98 5.06 20.28
C ILE A 39 -28.18 3.79 20.05
N ASP A 40 -28.26 2.87 21.01
CA ASP A 40 -27.49 1.63 20.97
C ASP A 40 -28.33 0.50 20.35
N VAL A 41 -27.69 -0.27 19.47
CA VAL A 41 -28.17 -1.55 18.95
C VAL A 41 -27.25 -2.63 19.50
N VAL A 42 -27.81 -3.49 20.34
CA VAL A 42 -27.05 -4.54 21.04
C VAL A 42 -27.29 -5.87 20.36
N ASP A 43 -26.20 -6.55 19.99
CA ASP A 43 -26.23 -7.97 19.69
C ASP A 43 -26.44 -8.78 20.96
N GLN A 44 -27.56 -9.50 21.03
CA GLN A 44 -27.87 -10.33 22.19
C GLN A 44 -27.02 -11.60 22.27
N ASP A 45 -26.45 -12.05 21.17
CA ASP A 45 -25.68 -13.28 21.09
C ASP A 45 -24.19 -13.05 21.38
N THR A 46 -23.61 -11.97 20.82
CA THR A 46 -22.18 -11.63 21.03
C THR A 46 -21.94 -10.58 22.12
N GLY A 47 -22.96 -9.79 22.47
CA GLY A 47 -22.84 -8.63 23.36
C GLY A 47 -22.20 -7.40 22.70
N GLN A 48 -21.94 -7.42 21.40
CA GLN A 48 -21.45 -6.26 20.64
C GLN A 48 -22.50 -5.14 20.65
N VAL A 49 -22.03 -3.90 20.76
CA VAL A 49 -22.89 -2.70 20.79
C VAL A 49 -22.50 -1.77 19.66
N GLU A 50 -23.40 -1.60 18.72
CA GLU A 50 -23.32 -0.58 17.69
C GLU A 50 -24.17 0.62 18.08
N PHE A 51 -23.85 1.81 17.56
CA PHE A 51 -24.64 2.98 17.88
C PHE A 51 -24.79 3.95 16.73
N ARG A 52 -25.91 4.68 16.73
CA ARG A 52 -26.12 5.83 15.85
C ARG A 52 -26.31 7.10 16.65
N THR A 53 -25.63 8.17 16.25
CA THR A 53 -25.74 9.46 16.93
C THR A 53 -27.10 10.10 16.69
N LEU A 54 -27.82 10.38 17.77
CA LEU A 54 -29.12 11.06 17.74
C LEU A 54 -28.97 12.59 17.70
N THR A 55 -28.11 13.13 18.57
CA THR A 55 -27.85 14.58 18.73
C THR A 55 -26.49 14.77 19.39
N SER A 56 -25.89 15.95 19.22
CA SER A 56 -24.63 16.31 19.88
C SER A 56 -24.71 17.65 20.61
N THR A 57 -23.61 18.02 21.27
CA THR A 57 -23.43 19.37 21.85
C THR A 57 -23.35 20.48 20.79
N LEU A 58 -23.38 20.18 19.48
CA LEU A 58 -23.53 21.20 18.44
C LEU A 58 -24.98 21.67 18.23
N GLY A 59 -25.97 20.99 18.83
CA GLY A 59 -27.37 21.39 18.73
C GLY A 59 -28.07 20.95 17.44
N GLU A 60 -27.50 19.97 16.72
CA GLU A 60 -28.19 19.28 15.63
C GLU A 60 -29.05 18.13 16.14
N VAL A 61 -30.07 17.75 15.39
CA VAL A 61 -30.74 16.44 15.53
C VAL A 61 -30.44 15.67 14.25
N ARG A 62 -29.71 14.56 14.35
CA ARG A 62 -29.27 13.78 13.17
C ARG A 62 -30.34 12.81 12.69
N LEU A 63 -30.98 12.11 13.63
CA LEU A 63 -31.98 11.07 13.34
C LEU A 63 -33.41 11.59 13.55
N ARG A 64 -33.82 12.55 12.71
CA ARG A 64 -35.09 13.28 12.85
C ARG A 64 -36.28 12.41 12.49
N LEU A 65 -36.19 11.61 11.42
CA LEU A 65 -37.25 10.70 11.03
C LEU A 65 -37.42 9.59 12.05
N TRP A 66 -36.32 8.93 12.46
CA TRP A 66 -36.38 7.95 13.54
C TRP A 66 -37.04 8.54 14.80
N ALA A 67 -36.63 9.73 15.25
CA ALA A 67 -37.21 10.35 16.43
C ALA A 67 -38.70 10.64 16.26
N LYS A 68 -39.15 10.99 15.04
CA LYS A 68 -40.56 11.19 14.71
C LYS A 68 -41.35 9.89 14.76
N GLU A 69 -40.81 8.81 14.21
CA GLU A 69 -41.43 7.48 14.22
C GLU A 69 -41.62 6.93 15.64
N GLN A 70 -40.66 7.20 16.53
CA GLN A 70 -40.76 6.86 17.95
C GLN A 70 -41.67 7.81 18.76
N GLY A 71 -42.19 8.88 18.16
CA GLY A 71 -42.97 9.91 18.86
C GLY A 71 -42.15 10.75 19.85
N LEU A 72 -40.83 10.85 19.62
CA LEU A 72 -39.86 11.49 20.51
C LEU A 72 -39.29 12.80 19.97
N LEU A 73 -39.63 13.22 18.74
CA LEU A 73 -39.00 14.35 18.06
C LEU A 73 -38.93 15.63 18.92
N ASP A 74 -40.03 16.04 19.54
CA ASP A 74 -40.07 17.23 20.41
C ASP A 74 -39.13 17.12 21.61
N LYS A 75 -39.01 15.91 22.19
CA LYS A 75 -38.08 15.64 23.29
C LYS A 75 -36.64 15.70 22.79
N VAL A 76 -36.34 15.13 21.63
CA VAL A 76 -34.99 15.14 21.04
C VAL A 76 -34.57 16.57 20.66
N GLU A 77 -35.47 17.39 20.11
CA GLU A 77 -35.18 18.79 19.85
C GLU A 77 -34.94 19.60 21.14
N THR A 78 -35.66 19.26 22.22
CA THR A 78 -35.42 19.83 23.55
C THR A 78 -34.07 19.40 24.11
N LEU A 79 -33.73 18.11 23.99
CA LEU A 79 -32.43 17.57 24.37
C LEU A 79 -31.31 18.31 23.62
N SER A 80 -31.40 18.39 22.30
CA SER A 80 -30.41 19.04 21.44
C SER A 80 -30.13 20.50 21.85
N LYS A 81 -31.18 21.29 22.13
CA LYS A 81 -31.04 22.66 22.65
C LYS A 81 -30.33 22.71 24.01
N ARG A 82 -30.62 21.76 24.90
CA ARG A 82 -29.98 21.68 26.22
C ARG A 82 -28.51 21.25 26.11
N LEU A 83 -28.20 20.30 25.23
CA LEU A 83 -26.83 19.88 24.97
C LEU A 83 -26.00 21.00 24.34
N MET A 84 -26.58 21.79 23.44
CA MET A 84 -25.93 22.97 22.88
C MET A 84 -25.54 23.99 23.96
N ALA A 85 -26.36 24.17 24.99
CA ALA A 85 -26.03 25.03 26.14
C ALA A 85 -24.90 24.46 27.02
N LEU A 86 -24.58 23.17 26.89
CA LEU A 86 -23.44 22.52 27.53
C LEU A 86 -22.19 22.55 26.64
N ALA A 87 -22.25 23.09 25.42
CA ALA A 87 -21.11 23.12 24.52
C ALA A 87 -19.90 23.80 25.19
N PRO A 88 -18.73 23.14 25.24
CA PRO A 88 -17.56 23.70 25.92
C PRO A 88 -16.97 24.91 25.18
N ARG A 89 -17.32 25.08 23.90
CA ARG A 89 -16.82 26.12 22.99
C ARG A 89 -17.80 26.33 21.83
N PRO A 90 -17.69 27.45 21.09
CA PRO A 90 -18.40 27.59 19.81
C PRO A 90 -17.93 26.53 18.78
N PRO A 91 -18.78 26.19 17.79
CA PRO A 91 -18.42 25.27 16.70
C PRO A 91 -17.21 25.78 15.90
N SER A 92 -16.28 24.89 15.59
CA SER A 92 -15.14 25.16 14.70
C SER A 92 -15.61 25.36 13.26
N GLU A 93 -14.72 25.78 12.36
CA GLU A 93 -15.06 25.90 10.93
C GLU A 93 -15.50 24.55 10.34
N LYS A 94 -14.78 23.45 10.64
CA LYS A 94 -15.17 22.09 10.24
C LYS A 94 -16.59 21.75 10.71
N GLU A 95 -16.89 21.99 11.98
CA GLU A 95 -18.21 21.70 12.56
C GLU A 95 -19.33 22.57 11.97
N GLN A 96 -19.05 23.83 11.64
CA GLN A 96 -20.03 24.70 10.97
C GLN A 96 -20.36 24.17 9.57
N TRP A 97 -19.37 23.63 8.86
CA TRP A 97 -19.59 22.97 7.57
C TRP A 97 -20.37 21.67 7.70
N GLU A 98 -20.05 20.81 8.68
CA GLU A 98 -20.84 19.61 8.98
C GLU A 98 -22.32 19.95 9.17
N LEU A 99 -22.62 20.94 10.03
CA LEU A 99 -23.99 21.37 10.32
C LEU A 99 -24.71 21.89 9.07
N LYS A 100 -24.01 22.69 8.26
CA LYS A 100 -24.56 23.26 7.03
C LYS A 100 -24.85 22.19 5.97
N VAL A 101 -23.93 21.23 5.80
CA VAL A 101 -24.09 20.10 4.86
C VAL A 101 -25.20 19.17 5.34
N LEU A 102 -25.25 18.87 6.64
CA LEU A 102 -26.29 18.03 7.24
C LEU A 102 -27.68 18.64 7.04
N ALA A 103 -27.84 19.95 7.24
CA ALA A 103 -29.13 20.61 7.03
C ALA A 103 -29.63 20.48 5.58
N LEU A 104 -28.74 20.63 4.58
CA LEU A 104 -29.09 20.43 3.17
C LEU A 104 -29.38 18.96 2.84
N ALA A 105 -28.64 18.04 3.45
CA ALA A 105 -28.86 16.61 3.32
C ALA A 105 -30.24 16.21 3.86
N GLN A 106 -30.60 16.70 5.04
CA GLN A 106 -31.91 16.46 5.65
C GLN A 106 -33.05 17.02 4.80
N GLU A 107 -32.92 18.24 4.27
CA GLU A 107 -33.92 18.83 3.36
C GLU A 107 -34.18 17.94 2.12
N ALA A 108 -33.14 17.26 1.62
CA ALA A 108 -33.26 16.41 0.43
C ALA A 108 -33.72 14.98 0.72
N LEU A 109 -33.27 14.39 1.85
CA LEU A 109 -33.47 12.98 2.15
C LEU A 109 -34.67 12.70 3.07
N GLU A 110 -35.03 13.62 3.97
CA GLU A 110 -36.19 13.42 4.86
C GLU A 110 -37.50 13.21 4.09
N PRO A 111 -37.82 13.97 3.03
CA PRO A 111 -39.04 13.75 2.24
C PRO A 111 -39.05 12.41 1.51
N ALA A 112 -37.87 11.80 1.30
CA ALA A 112 -37.71 10.49 0.71
C ALA A 112 -37.77 9.36 1.76
N GLY A 113 -37.92 9.68 3.05
CA GLY A 113 -38.02 8.70 4.13
C GLY A 113 -36.68 8.25 4.71
N HIS A 114 -35.60 9.00 4.49
CA HIS A 114 -34.27 8.66 5.00
C HIS A 114 -33.69 9.74 5.92
N ASP A 115 -33.10 9.31 7.05
CA ASP A 115 -32.24 10.17 7.87
C ASP A 115 -30.90 10.36 7.16
N ALA A 116 -30.41 11.60 7.14
CA ALA A 116 -29.16 11.95 6.49
C ALA A 116 -27.96 11.75 7.41
N ILE A 117 -26.89 11.21 6.86
CA ILE A 117 -25.58 11.09 7.51
C ILE A 117 -24.55 11.92 6.74
N VAL A 118 -23.64 12.54 7.49
CA VAL A 118 -22.54 13.35 6.97
C VAL A 118 -21.25 12.92 7.64
N GLU A 119 -20.25 12.60 6.82
CA GLU A 119 -18.94 12.10 7.23
C GLU A 119 -17.83 12.87 6.49
N TRP A 120 -16.69 13.06 7.15
CA TRP A 120 -15.50 13.57 6.50
C TRP A 120 -14.83 12.45 5.69
N GLN A 121 -14.24 12.82 4.56
CA GLN A 121 -13.42 11.94 3.74
C GLN A 121 -11.95 12.36 3.92
N ASP A 122 -11.02 11.43 3.69
CA ASP A 122 -9.58 11.65 3.91
C ASP A 122 -9.01 12.79 3.06
N ASP A 123 -9.62 12.99 1.91
CA ASP A 123 -9.31 14.09 1.00
C ASP A 123 -9.81 15.47 1.48
N GLY A 124 -10.42 15.56 2.66
CA GLY A 124 -10.91 16.77 3.30
C GLY A 124 -12.27 17.26 2.80
N HIS A 125 -12.97 16.51 1.95
CA HIS A 125 -14.35 16.80 1.60
C HIS A 125 -15.35 16.15 2.55
N LEU A 126 -16.53 16.75 2.65
CA LEU A 126 -17.69 16.12 3.30
C LEU A 126 -18.45 15.25 2.29
N ALA A 127 -18.79 14.05 2.75
CA ALA A 127 -19.69 13.10 2.12
C ALA A 127 -21.08 13.16 2.76
N VAL A 128 -22.11 12.93 1.95
CA VAL A 128 -23.51 12.80 2.36
C VAL A 128 -24.00 11.44 1.92
N GLY A 129 -24.63 10.74 2.86
CA GLY A 129 -25.14 9.39 2.65
C GLY A 129 -26.20 9.02 3.67
N LEU A 130 -26.36 7.72 3.85
CA LEU A 130 -27.28 7.11 4.80
C LEU A 130 -26.62 5.91 5.47
N HIS A 131 -27.05 5.59 6.69
CA HIS A 131 -26.62 4.36 7.35
C HIS A 131 -27.60 3.22 7.06
N THR A 132 -27.12 2.14 6.46
CA THR A 132 -27.78 0.83 6.41
C THR A 132 -27.27 -0.03 7.55
N PHE A 133 -28.04 -1.03 7.99
CA PHE A 133 -27.56 -2.00 8.97
C PHE A 133 -27.27 -3.30 8.23
N ASP A 134 -26.03 -3.75 8.31
CA ASP A 134 -25.63 -5.07 7.83
C ASP A 134 -25.94 -6.08 8.94
N GLU A 135 -26.88 -6.99 8.68
CA GLU A 135 -27.32 -8.00 9.65
C GLU A 135 -26.27 -9.11 9.84
N GLU A 136 -25.43 -9.39 8.84
CA GLU A 136 -24.42 -10.45 8.90
C GLU A 136 -23.21 -9.98 9.71
N GLN A 137 -22.71 -8.77 9.42
CA GLN A 137 -21.61 -8.15 10.14
C GLN A 137 -22.05 -7.42 11.41
N ARG A 138 -23.37 -7.27 11.60
CA ARG A 138 -24.00 -6.60 12.73
C ARG A 138 -23.48 -5.18 12.97
N ARG A 139 -23.24 -4.42 11.91
CA ARG A 139 -22.71 -3.04 11.97
C ARG A 139 -23.48 -2.09 11.05
N PHE A 140 -23.40 -0.80 11.36
CA PHE A 140 -23.93 0.22 10.45
C PHE A 140 -22.92 0.53 9.34
N GLU A 141 -23.41 0.60 8.12
CA GLU A 141 -22.63 0.88 6.92
C GLU A 141 -23.01 2.22 6.32
N PHE A 142 -22.01 2.99 5.89
CA PHE A 142 -22.23 4.28 5.25
C PHE A 142 -22.38 4.16 3.74
N GLU A 143 -23.58 4.46 3.24
CA GLU A 143 -23.90 4.45 1.82
C GLU A 143 -23.76 5.86 1.22
N LEU A 144 -22.63 6.10 0.56
CA LEU A 144 -22.29 7.37 -0.05
C LEU A 144 -23.23 7.72 -1.22
N LEU A 145 -23.85 8.91 -1.17
CA LEU A 145 -24.73 9.43 -2.23
C LEU A 145 -24.14 10.63 -2.98
N ALA A 146 -23.54 11.57 -2.25
CA ALA A 146 -23.00 12.79 -2.83
C ALA A 146 -21.87 13.37 -1.99
N THR A 147 -21.01 14.20 -2.58
CA THR A 147 -19.94 14.89 -1.86
C THR A 147 -19.96 16.39 -2.12
N THR A 148 -19.27 17.14 -1.26
CA THR A 148 -19.02 18.58 -1.41
C THR A 148 -18.20 18.97 -2.64
N ARG A 149 -17.65 18.00 -3.38
CA ARG A 149 -17.11 18.21 -4.74
C ARG A 149 -18.18 18.57 -5.75
N GLY A 150 -19.43 18.31 -5.42
CA GLY A 150 -20.57 18.44 -6.32
C GLY A 150 -20.75 17.25 -7.25
N VAL A 151 -20.31 16.06 -6.82
CA VAL A 151 -20.48 14.81 -7.57
C VAL A 151 -21.28 13.80 -6.77
N ALA A 152 -21.99 12.92 -7.48
CA ALA A 152 -22.61 11.71 -6.95
C ALA A 152 -21.80 10.52 -7.47
N PRO A 153 -20.83 10.00 -6.68
CA PRO A 153 -19.80 9.09 -7.20
C PRO A 153 -20.34 7.71 -7.58
N VAL A 154 -21.33 7.20 -6.84
CA VAL A 154 -21.90 5.86 -7.07
C VAL A 154 -23.42 5.97 -7.32
N LEU A 155 -23.79 6.37 -8.53
CA LEU A 155 -25.21 6.59 -8.87
C LEU A 155 -26.05 5.30 -8.86
N GLU A 156 -25.47 4.14 -9.16
CA GLU A 156 -26.19 2.86 -9.08
C GLU A 156 -26.62 2.55 -7.65
N ARG A 157 -25.74 2.77 -6.68
CA ARG A 157 -26.05 2.67 -5.25
C ARG A 157 -27.21 3.57 -4.87
N ALA A 158 -27.21 4.83 -5.33
CA ALA A 158 -28.34 5.74 -5.09
C ALA A 158 -29.66 5.23 -5.73
N ARG A 159 -29.61 4.60 -6.91
CA ARG A 159 -30.80 4.00 -7.55
C ARG A 159 -31.38 2.86 -6.75
N ARG A 160 -30.54 2.04 -6.13
CA ARG A 160 -30.95 0.91 -5.28
C ARG A 160 -31.88 1.35 -4.14
N PHE A 161 -31.61 2.52 -3.57
CA PHE A 161 -32.46 3.13 -2.54
C PHE A 161 -33.59 4.01 -3.09
N GLY A 162 -33.73 4.13 -4.42
CA GLY A 162 -34.70 5.04 -5.04
C GLY A 162 -34.36 6.52 -4.88
N LEU A 163 -33.08 6.83 -4.63
CA LEU A 163 -32.57 8.16 -4.27
C LEU A 163 -31.74 8.83 -5.38
N GLU A 164 -31.76 8.32 -6.62
CA GLU A 164 -30.94 8.88 -7.71
C GLU A 164 -31.18 10.38 -7.93
N ALA A 165 -32.44 10.82 -7.93
CA ALA A 165 -32.79 12.22 -8.12
C ALA A 165 -32.29 13.10 -6.95
N GLN A 166 -32.38 12.60 -5.73
CA GLN A 166 -31.92 13.23 -4.50
C GLN A 166 -30.39 13.33 -4.51
N ALA A 167 -29.68 12.26 -4.85
CA ALA A 167 -28.23 12.25 -4.96
C ALA A 167 -27.72 13.28 -5.97
N ARG A 168 -28.33 13.38 -7.16
CA ARG A 168 -28.00 14.40 -8.17
C ARG A 168 -28.30 15.82 -7.68
N THR A 169 -29.42 16.01 -7.01
CA THR A 169 -29.81 17.31 -6.45
C THR A 169 -28.85 17.74 -5.35
N LEU A 170 -28.49 16.81 -4.46
CA LEU A 170 -27.50 17.03 -3.40
C LEU A 170 -26.15 17.38 -4.00
N ALA A 171 -25.63 16.60 -4.93
CA ALA A 171 -24.38 16.91 -5.63
C ALA A 171 -24.41 18.35 -6.20
N THR A 172 -25.49 18.73 -6.88
CA THR A 172 -25.61 20.10 -7.41
C THR A 172 -25.60 21.17 -6.31
N LYS A 173 -26.42 20.99 -5.25
CA LYS A 173 -26.50 21.93 -4.12
C LYS A 173 -25.18 22.03 -3.37
N LEU A 174 -24.51 20.91 -3.12
CA LEU A 174 -23.25 20.82 -2.40
C LEU A 174 -22.10 21.47 -3.19
N GLY A 175 -22.01 21.22 -4.51
CA GLY A 175 -21.01 21.88 -5.37
C GLY A 175 -21.20 23.40 -5.43
N ALA A 176 -22.45 23.88 -5.39
CA ALA A 176 -22.77 25.31 -5.35
C ALA A 176 -22.34 26.01 -4.05
N LEU A 177 -21.99 25.26 -2.99
CA LEU A 177 -21.49 25.85 -1.74
C LEU A 177 -20.09 26.45 -1.89
N GLY A 178 -19.33 26.07 -2.94
CA GLY A 178 -17.95 26.49 -3.11
C GLY A 178 -17.02 26.01 -2.00
N PHE A 179 -17.39 24.90 -1.34
CA PHE A 179 -16.64 24.32 -0.23
C PHE A 179 -15.20 24.03 -0.65
N GLN A 180 -14.25 24.43 0.18
CA GLN A 180 -12.84 24.09 0.02
C GLN A 180 -12.51 22.95 1.00
N PRO A 181 -11.78 21.91 0.56
CA PRO A 181 -11.45 20.79 1.43
C PRO A 181 -10.68 21.27 2.66
N ILE A 182 -11.08 20.78 3.83
CA ILE A 182 -10.41 21.07 5.10
C ILE A 182 -9.76 19.78 5.56
N ARG A 183 -8.43 19.70 5.37
CA ARG A 183 -7.63 18.57 5.83
C ARG A 183 -6.96 18.92 7.15
N ASP A 184 -6.78 17.92 7.99
CA ASP A 184 -5.87 18.07 9.11
C ASP A 184 -4.44 18.25 8.57
N PRO A 185 -3.57 18.98 9.29
CA PRO A 185 -2.18 19.09 8.89
C PRO A 185 -1.55 17.68 8.78
N GLU A 186 -0.57 17.54 7.89
CA GLU A 186 0.23 16.31 7.85
C GLU A 186 0.98 16.16 9.18
N PRO A 187 1.09 14.94 9.75
CA PRO A 187 1.93 14.71 10.92
C PRO A 187 3.37 15.12 10.62
N GLU A 188 3.92 16.07 11.40
CA GLU A 188 5.24 16.66 11.12
C GLU A 188 6.37 15.63 11.24
N ASP A 189 6.22 14.66 12.16
CA ASP A 189 7.12 13.55 12.40
C ASP A 189 7.16 12.57 11.21
N GLU A 190 6.00 12.10 10.73
CA GLU A 190 5.94 11.25 9.54
C GLU A 190 6.42 12.01 8.28
N ALA A 191 6.04 13.28 8.14
CA ALA A 191 6.43 14.10 6.99
C ALA A 191 7.95 14.28 6.90
N ALA A 192 8.66 14.29 8.03
CA ALA A 192 10.11 14.39 8.10
C ALA A 192 10.83 13.12 7.60
N LEU A 193 10.18 11.94 7.63
CA LEU A 193 10.73 10.68 7.15
C LEU A 193 10.72 10.57 5.62
N VAL A 194 9.76 11.23 4.95
CA VAL A 194 9.55 11.10 3.50
C VAL A 194 10.82 11.25 2.65
N PRO A 195 11.69 12.27 2.83
CA PRO A 195 12.89 12.39 2.01
C PRO A 195 13.85 11.21 2.15
N GLY A 196 14.05 10.70 3.37
CA GLY A 196 14.93 9.57 3.64
C GLY A 196 14.41 8.27 3.04
N VAL A 197 13.10 8.03 3.16
CA VAL A 197 12.45 6.87 2.54
C VAL A 197 12.56 6.93 1.01
N VAL A 198 12.31 8.10 0.40
CA VAL A 198 12.45 8.27 -1.05
C VAL A 198 13.89 7.99 -1.50
N GLU A 199 14.89 8.53 -0.80
CA GLU A 199 16.30 8.29 -1.10
C GLU A 199 16.64 6.80 -1.03
N ALA A 200 16.23 6.11 0.04
CA ALA A 200 16.49 4.68 0.21
C ALA A 200 15.81 3.81 -0.86
N VAL A 201 14.55 4.09 -1.19
CA VAL A 201 13.83 3.35 -2.26
C VAL A 201 14.50 3.57 -3.61
N ILE A 202 14.90 4.80 -3.93
CA ILE A 202 15.61 5.11 -5.16
C ILE A 202 16.97 4.40 -5.21
N GLU A 203 17.69 4.35 -4.08
CA GLU A 203 18.96 3.62 -3.98
C GLU A 203 18.77 2.13 -4.33
N GLN A 204 17.79 1.46 -3.73
CA GLN A 204 17.43 0.06 -4.05
C GLN A 204 17.00 -0.13 -5.49
N PHE A 205 16.26 0.83 -6.03
CA PHE A 205 15.89 0.82 -7.43
C PHE A 205 17.11 0.89 -8.37
N GLU A 206 18.10 1.74 -8.07
CA GLU A 206 19.31 1.91 -8.89
C GLU A 206 20.27 0.72 -8.79
N TYR A 207 20.37 0.11 -7.62
CA TYR A 207 21.05 -1.18 -7.45
C TYR A 207 20.49 -2.23 -8.41
N ALA A 208 19.17 -2.21 -8.61
CA ALA A 208 18.44 -3.02 -9.58
C ALA A 208 18.66 -4.53 -9.37
N HIS A 209 18.63 -4.95 -8.10
CA HIS A 209 18.71 -6.36 -7.70
C HIS A 209 17.33 -7.02 -7.67
N HIS A 210 16.31 -6.27 -7.25
CA HIS A 210 14.95 -6.76 -7.09
C HIS A 210 14.00 -6.13 -8.12
N PRO A 211 12.96 -6.89 -8.54
CA PRO A 211 11.89 -6.34 -9.34
C PRO A 211 11.11 -5.26 -8.55
N LEU A 212 10.40 -4.38 -9.26
CA LEU A 212 9.74 -3.22 -8.66
C LEU A 212 8.72 -3.58 -7.57
N ASP A 213 8.02 -4.70 -7.72
CA ASP A 213 7.04 -5.19 -6.73
C ASP A 213 7.66 -5.61 -5.40
N ARG A 214 9.00 -5.73 -5.34
CA ARG A 214 9.76 -6.15 -4.15
C ARG A 214 10.66 -5.06 -3.59
N LEU A 215 10.65 -3.85 -4.16
CA LEU A 215 11.54 -2.78 -3.72
C LEU A 215 11.34 -2.47 -2.22
N PHE A 216 10.09 -2.39 -1.79
CA PHE A 216 9.77 -2.06 -0.40
C PHE A 216 9.95 -3.23 0.56
N ASP A 217 9.81 -4.47 0.09
CA ASP A 217 10.10 -5.67 0.88
C ASP A 217 11.59 -5.77 1.24
N SER A 218 12.46 -5.44 0.27
CA SER A 218 13.92 -5.60 0.40
C SER A 218 14.59 -4.56 1.29
N LEU A 219 13.85 -3.53 1.65
CA LEU A 219 14.38 -2.34 2.29
C LEU A 219 14.60 -2.51 3.79
N GLY A 220 13.87 -3.42 4.45
CA GLY A 220 13.88 -3.54 5.91
C GLY A 220 13.73 -2.20 6.62
N MET A 221 13.10 -1.21 5.96
CA MET A 221 13.07 0.21 6.34
C MET A 221 12.05 0.38 7.47
N PRO A 222 12.47 0.54 8.74
CA PRO A 222 11.51 0.88 9.79
C PRO A 222 10.77 2.18 9.43
N ASP A 223 11.45 3.12 8.76
CA ASP A 223 10.90 4.43 8.45
C ASP A 223 9.73 4.42 7.43
N TRP A 224 9.64 3.45 6.51
CA TRP A 224 8.47 3.34 5.61
C TRP A 224 7.26 2.83 6.37
N ASP A 225 7.46 1.82 7.21
CA ASP A 225 6.42 1.24 8.06
C ASP A 225 5.97 2.20 9.19
N GLU A 226 6.73 3.29 9.41
CA GLU A 226 6.39 4.39 10.32
C GLU A 226 5.55 5.51 9.67
N ILE A 227 5.34 5.49 8.34
CA ILE A 227 4.46 6.45 7.65
C ILE A 227 3.08 5.83 7.48
N TYR A 228 2.11 6.31 8.25
CA TYR A 228 0.72 5.84 8.23
C TYR A 228 -0.20 6.76 7.41
N ASP A 229 0.14 8.06 7.29
CA ASP A 229 -0.68 9.00 6.53
C ASP A 229 -0.59 8.70 5.03
N ASP A 230 -1.71 8.31 4.42
CA ASP A 230 -1.81 7.97 3.00
C ASP A 230 -1.32 9.07 2.06
N ARG A 231 -1.42 10.35 2.46
CA ARG A 231 -0.94 11.48 1.66
C ARG A 231 0.59 11.48 1.59
N LEU A 232 1.24 11.11 2.69
CA LEU A 232 2.69 11.00 2.78
C LEU A 232 3.18 9.75 2.03
N GLN A 233 2.51 8.62 2.20
CA GLN A 233 2.79 7.40 1.43
C GLN A 233 2.66 7.65 -0.08
N ARG A 234 1.58 8.31 -0.51
CA ARG A 234 1.39 8.73 -1.90
C ARG A 234 2.52 9.64 -2.37
N ARG A 235 2.95 10.61 -1.57
CA ARG A 235 4.05 11.52 -1.92
C ARG A 235 5.39 10.79 -2.11
N VAL A 236 5.64 9.72 -1.35
CA VAL A 236 6.79 8.83 -1.58
C VAL A 236 6.64 8.13 -2.93
N LEU A 237 5.53 7.43 -3.15
CA LEU A 237 5.32 6.64 -4.37
C LEU A 237 5.30 7.52 -5.63
N GLU A 238 4.75 8.72 -5.59
CA GLU A 238 4.75 9.65 -6.72
C GLU A 238 6.17 10.07 -7.11
N GLN A 239 7.05 10.32 -6.13
CA GLN A 239 8.45 10.63 -6.37
C GLN A 239 9.21 9.42 -6.93
N VAL A 240 8.99 8.24 -6.37
CA VAL A 240 9.56 6.98 -6.87
C VAL A 240 9.10 6.73 -8.31
N CYS A 241 7.80 6.81 -8.60
CA CYS A 241 7.25 6.66 -9.94
C CYS A 241 7.84 7.67 -10.94
N ALA A 242 8.03 8.94 -10.51
CA ALA A 242 8.67 9.95 -11.34
C ALA A 242 10.13 9.57 -11.67
N HIS A 243 10.87 9.05 -10.69
CA HIS A 243 12.23 8.55 -10.88
C HIS A 243 12.27 7.35 -11.84
N VAL A 244 11.39 6.36 -11.65
CA VAL A 244 11.28 5.19 -12.53
C VAL A 244 10.98 5.60 -13.98
N ARG A 245 10.07 6.57 -14.21
CA ARG A 245 9.79 7.12 -15.55
C ARG A 245 11.03 7.80 -16.15
N ALA A 246 11.72 8.63 -15.38
CA ALA A 246 12.92 9.31 -15.85
C ALA A 246 14.01 8.30 -16.23
N ARG A 247 14.20 7.28 -15.40
CA ARG A 247 15.13 6.18 -15.65
C ARG A 247 14.77 5.38 -16.90
N ALA A 248 13.48 5.10 -17.13
CA ALA A 248 13.02 4.42 -18.34
C ALA A 248 13.30 5.21 -19.63
N GLU A 249 13.19 6.55 -19.59
CA GLU A 249 13.61 7.39 -20.72
C GLU A 249 15.14 7.40 -20.91
N GLU A 250 15.90 7.43 -19.82
CA GLU A 250 17.36 7.34 -19.88
C GLU A 250 17.83 6.02 -20.53
N GLU A 251 17.22 4.89 -20.16
CA GLU A 251 17.57 3.56 -20.67
C GLU A 251 17.48 3.46 -22.20
N LYS A 252 16.60 4.24 -22.83
CA LYS A 252 16.47 4.27 -24.30
C LYS A 252 17.72 4.81 -24.99
N THR A 253 18.54 5.58 -24.27
CA THR A 253 19.80 6.16 -24.79
C THR A 253 20.99 5.23 -24.60
N TRP A 254 20.84 4.17 -23.80
CA TRP A 254 21.92 3.27 -23.50
C TRP A 254 22.22 2.33 -24.68
N PRO A 255 23.49 1.88 -24.84
CA PRO A 255 23.84 0.86 -25.82
C PRO A 255 23.07 -0.45 -25.61
N ASP A 256 22.74 -1.16 -26.69
CA ASP A 256 21.99 -2.43 -26.64
C ASP A 256 22.55 -3.43 -25.63
N VAL A 257 23.87 -3.50 -25.52
CA VAL A 257 24.60 -4.31 -24.54
C VAL A 257 25.45 -3.39 -23.66
N ILE A 258 25.17 -3.36 -22.36
CA ILE A 258 25.97 -2.66 -21.36
C ILE A 258 26.88 -3.63 -20.59
N PRO A 259 27.91 -3.15 -19.87
CA PRO A 259 28.82 -4.04 -19.14
C PRO A 259 28.11 -4.98 -18.15
N ALA A 260 27.05 -4.51 -17.46
CA ALA A 260 26.26 -5.36 -16.57
C ALA A 260 25.60 -6.54 -17.31
N ASP A 261 25.14 -6.35 -18.56
CA ASP A 261 24.58 -7.44 -19.37
C ASP A 261 25.64 -8.51 -19.71
N ARG A 262 26.91 -8.10 -19.93
CA ARG A 262 28.01 -9.03 -20.16
C ARG A 262 28.39 -9.80 -18.90
N LEU A 263 28.34 -9.12 -17.75
CA LEU A 263 28.60 -9.73 -16.44
C LEU A 263 27.51 -10.74 -16.09
N GLU A 264 26.24 -10.40 -16.30
CA GLU A 264 25.11 -11.31 -16.13
C GLU A 264 25.27 -12.57 -16.99
N ALA A 265 25.62 -12.41 -18.27
CA ALA A 265 25.89 -13.53 -19.15
C ALA A 265 27.10 -14.39 -18.69
N ALA A 266 28.13 -13.78 -18.09
CA ALA A 266 29.25 -14.51 -17.51
C ALA A 266 28.81 -15.32 -16.28
N PHE A 267 27.94 -14.74 -15.44
CA PHE A 267 27.36 -15.40 -14.28
C PHE A 267 26.44 -16.56 -14.71
N ASP A 268 25.66 -16.41 -15.78
CA ASP A 268 24.88 -17.51 -16.37
C ASP A 268 25.77 -18.70 -16.78
N VAL A 269 26.91 -18.42 -17.43
CA VAL A 269 27.88 -19.46 -17.79
C VAL A 269 28.46 -20.14 -16.55
N LEU A 270 28.75 -19.39 -15.49
CA LEU A 270 29.25 -19.96 -14.23
C LEU A 270 28.19 -20.81 -13.54
N ARG A 271 26.92 -20.37 -13.49
CA ARG A 271 25.80 -21.18 -12.98
C ARG A 271 25.67 -22.50 -13.73
N ALA A 272 25.75 -22.45 -15.06
CA ALA A 272 25.71 -23.65 -15.91
C ALA A 272 26.93 -24.59 -15.72
N ARG A 273 28.05 -24.08 -15.19
CA ARG A 273 29.24 -24.86 -14.81
C ARG A 273 29.21 -25.36 -13.36
N GLY A 274 28.09 -25.19 -12.64
CA GLY A 274 27.92 -25.68 -11.26
C GLY A 274 28.39 -24.69 -10.18
N PHE A 275 28.57 -23.41 -10.51
CA PHE A 275 28.84 -22.38 -9.50
C PHE A 275 27.53 -21.84 -8.90
N VAL A 276 27.56 -21.48 -7.62
CA VAL A 276 26.63 -20.49 -7.08
C VAL A 276 27.14 -19.11 -7.49
N ALA A 277 26.44 -18.42 -8.37
CA ALA A 277 26.91 -17.15 -8.91
C ALA A 277 25.83 -16.08 -8.74
N GLU A 278 26.00 -15.22 -7.74
CA GLU A 278 24.96 -14.28 -7.30
C GLU A 278 25.36 -12.83 -7.52
N MET A 279 24.49 -12.08 -8.21
CA MET A 279 24.66 -10.66 -8.46
C MET A 279 24.04 -9.88 -7.30
N SER A 280 24.89 -9.35 -6.40
CA SER A 280 24.49 -8.74 -5.13
C SER A 280 23.84 -9.72 -4.15
N ALA A 281 24.64 -10.65 -3.64
CA ALA A 281 24.18 -11.70 -2.74
C ALA A 281 23.60 -11.16 -1.41
N SER A 282 24.15 -10.06 -0.88
CA SER A 282 23.60 -9.39 0.31
C SER A 282 24.13 -7.94 0.43
N THR A 283 23.79 -7.26 1.53
CA THR A 283 24.35 -5.94 1.88
C THR A 283 25.83 -6.00 2.31
N THR A 284 26.30 -7.14 2.83
CA THR A 284 27.63 -7.30 3.42
C THR A 284 28.39 -8.48 2.83
N MET A 285 29.71 -8.54 3.08
CA MET A 285 30.53 -9.69 2.70
C MET A 285 30.07 -10.99 3.39
N SER A 286 29.85 -10.96 4.70
CA SER A 286 29.44 -12.14 5.48
C SER A 286 28.07 -12.66 5.06
N GLY A 287 27.10 -11.78 4.84
CA GLY A 287 25.79 -12.17 4.34
C GLY A 287 25.86 -12.75 2.93
N GLY A 288 26.80 -12.30 2.09
CA GLY A 288 27.00 -12.86 0.76
C GLY A 288 27.48 -14.32 0.79
N TRP A 289 28.30 -14.66 1.79
CA TRP A 289 28.72 -16.06 2.05
C TRP A 289 27.59 -16.92 2.61
N GLU A 290 26.74 -16.36 3.47
CA GLU A 290 25.56 -17.05 4.03
C GLU A 290 24.56 -17.40 2.93
N VAL A 291 24.15 -16.42 2.13
CA VAL A 291 23.27 -16.63 0.96
C VAL A 291 23.88 -17.64 -0.01
N SER A 292 25.19 -17.55 -0.24
CA SER A 292 25.90 -18.50 -1.09
C SER A 292 25.80 -19.95 -0.56
N ARG A 293 25.98 -20.15 0.76
CA ARG A 293 25.85 -21.46 1.42
C ARG A 293 24.43 -22.01 1.30
N GLU A 294 23.43 -21.22 1.65
CA GLU A 294 22.01 -21.63 1.58
C GLU A 294 21.62 -22.07 0.16
N LEU A 295 22.04 -21.31 -0.86
CA LEU A 295 21.81 -21.65 -2.26
C LEU A 295 22.56 -22.93 -2.69
N ALA A 296 23.78 -23.13 -2.19
CA ALA A 296 24.54 -24.35 -2.46
C ALA A 296 23.85 -25.57 -1.85
N ASP A 297 23.39 -25.48 -0.61
CA ASP A 297 22.74 -26.57 0.11
C ASP A 297 21.42 -26.96 -0.56
N MET A 298 20.58 -25.99 -0.90
CA MET A 298 19.35 -26.25 -1.67
C MET A 298 19.62 -26.95 -3.00
N ARG A 299 20.71 -26.61 -3.69
CA ARG A 299 21.09 -27.24 -4.97
C ARG A 299 21.70 -28.64 -4.76
N ARG A 300 22.47 -28.85 -3.70
CA ARG A 300 22.97 -30.18 -3.29
C ARG A 300 21.82 -31.13 -2.96
N GLU A 301 20.80 -30.66 -2.25
CA GLU A 301 19.57 -31.41 -1.96
C GLU A 301 18.84 -31.84 -3.25
N GLN A 302 18.96 -31.04 -4.31
CA GLN A 302 18.45 -31.36 -5.65
C GLN A 302 19.37 -32.27 -6.46
N GLY A 303 20.51 -32.69 -5.89
CA GLY A 303 21.48 -33.60 -6.50
C GLY A 303 22.51 -32.90 -7.40
N GLU A 304 22.62 -31.57 -7.36
CA GLU A 304 23.63 -30.84 -8.11
C GLU A 304 25.00 -30.85 -7.42
N THR A 305 26.07 -30.89 -8.21
CA THR A 305 27.44 -30.73 -7.70
C THR A 305 27.84 -29.26 -7.74
N ILE A 306 28.23 -28.72 -6.58
CA ILE A 306 28.67 -27.34 -6.44
C ILE A 306 30.19 -27.25 -6.61
N VAL A 307 30.63 -26.45 -7.59
CA VAL A 307 32.05 -26.25 -7.91
C VAL A 307 32.68 -25.14 -7.07
N GLY A 308 31.87 -24.16 -6.66
CA GLY A 308 32.29 -23.03 -5.85
C GLY A 308 31.29 -21.88 -5.95
N THR A 309 31.67 -20.73 -5.41
CA THR A 309 30.86 -19.52 -5.43
C THR A 309 31.57 -18.32 -6.01
N VAL A 310 30.79 -17.40 -6.56
CA VAL A 310 31.21 -16.05 -6.91
C VAL A 310 30.06 -15.07 -6.64
N PHE A 311 30.37 -13.95 -6.02
CA PHE A 311 29.40 -12.89 -5.80
C PHE A 311 30.06 -11.53 -5.64
N PHE A 312 29.25 -10.49 -5.70
CA PHE A 312 29.55 -9.19 -5.11
C PHE A 312 28.41 -8.82 -4.16
N HIS A 313 28.63 -7.88 -3.24
CA HIS A 313 27.60 -7.40 -2.31
C HIS A 313 27.19 -5.96 -2.67
N GLN A 314 26.11 -5.45 -2.06
CA GLN A 314 25.54 -4.14 -2.38
C GLN A 314 26.56 -3.00 -2.27
N GLN A 315 27.45 -3.01 -1.26
CA GLN A 315 28.50 -1.98 -1.14
C GLN A 315 29.51 -1.99 -2.32
N ASP A 316 29.75 -3.14 -2.96
CA ASP A 316 30.57 -3.17 -4.17
C ASP A 316 29.84 -2.55 -5.36
N ALA A 317 28.53 -2.83 -5.48
CA ALA A 317 27.69 -2.21 -6.48
C ALA A 317 27.61 -0.69 -6.28
N ALA A 318 27.50 -0.22 -5.03
CA ALA A 318 27.52 1.19 -4.65
C ALA A 318 28.80 1.89 -5.14
N SER A 319 29.95 1.30 -4.80
CA SER A 319 31.25 1.76 -5.27
C SER A 319 31.33 1.76 -6.80
N ALA A 320 30.81 0.73 -7.47
CA ALA A 320 30.77 0.65 -8.93
C ALA A 320 29.81 1.66 -9.57
N MET A 321 28.72 2.08 -8.90
CA MET A 321 27.86 3.18 -9.37
C MET A 321 28.61 4.51 -9.40
N GLU A 322 29.57 4.72 -8.48
CA GLU A 322 30.46 5.89 -8.47
C GLU A 322 31.61 5.78 -9.50
N GLY A 323 31.67 4.68 -10.26
CA GLY A 323 32.67 4.44 -11.30
C GLY A 323 33.94 3.77 -10.80
N HIS A 324 33.98 3.29 -9.56
CA HIS A 324 35.06 2.45 -9.07
C HIS A 324 34.98 1.03 -9.66
N PRO A 325 36.08 0.24 -9.63
CA PRO A 325 36.05 -1.14 -10.07
C PRO A 325 35.11 -2.00 -9.21
N LEU A 326 34.34 -2.88 -9.83
CA LEU A 326 33.55 -3.89 -9.12
C LEU A 326 34.48 -5.00 -8.61
N HIS A 327 34.32 -5.39 -7.36
CA HIS A 327 35.08 -6.48 -6.75
C HIS A 327 34.20 -7.72 -6.59
N LEU A 328 34.73 -8.89 -6.94
CA LEU A 328 34.05 -10.18 -6.79
C LEU A 328 34.73 -10.99 -5.70
N ALA A 329 33.94 -11.41 -4.71
CA ALA A 329 34.32 -12.46 -3.78
C ALA A 329 34.09 -13.82 -4.46
N TYR A 330 34.92 -14.80 -4.12
CA TYR A 330 34.79 -16.15 -4.63
C TYR A 330 35.46 -17.12 -3.65
N GLY A 331 35.14 -18.40 -3.79
CA GLY A 331 35.81 -19.46 -3.05
C GLY A 331 35.06 -20.77 -3.12
N LEU A 332 35.51 -21.71 -2.32
CA LEU A 332 34.77 -22.95 -2.08
C LEU A 332 33.62 -22.66 -1.11
N ILE A 333 32.52 -23.36 -1.32
CA ILE A 333 31.49 -23.51 -0.30
C ILE A 333 31.61 -24.97 0.11
N ASN A 334 32.12 -25.25 1.29
CA ASN A 334 32.33 -26.63 1.69
C ASN A 334 31.00 -27.30 2.05
N ASP A 335 30.99 -28.63 2.10
CA ASP A 335 29.84 -29.41 2.56
C ASP A 335 29.77 -29.32 4.11
N GLU A 336 28.62 -29.66 4.72
CA GLU A 336 28.38 -29.63 6.18
C GLU A 336 29.50 -30.29 7.02
N GLU A 337 30.22 -31.26 6.44
CA GLU A 337 31.35 -31.96 7.08
C GLU A 337 32.52 -31.03 7.51
N ASP A 338 32.68 -29.85 6.89
CA ASP A 338 33.71 -28.88 7.29
C ASP A 338 33.26 -27.92 8.39
N ASP A 339 31.96 -27.63 8.50
CA ASP A 339 31.42 -26.77 9.57
C ASP A 339 31.27 -27.54 10.90
N GLU A 340 31.18 -28.87 10.86
CA GLU A 340 31.19 -29.76 12.04
C GLU A 340 32.60 -30.13 12.54
N ARG A 341 33.67 -29.67 11.87
CA ARG A 341 35.06 -29.93 12.31
C ARG A 341 35.43 -29.06 13.51
N GLU A 342 35.64 -29.70 14.66
CA GLU A 342 36.17 -29.04 15.87
C GLU A 342 37.69 -28.79 15.83
N GLU A 343 38.44 -29.46 14.94
CA GLU A 343 39.91 -29.40 14.87
C GLU A 343 40.42 -28.44 13.78
N GLU A 344 41.45 -27.65 14.08
CA GLU A 344 42.12 -26.78 13.10
C GLU A 344 42.74 -27.61 11.96
N LEU A 345 42.52 -27.20 10.71
CA LEU A 345 43.12 -27.82 9.53
C LEU A 345 44.64 -27.85 9.65
N THR A 346 45.26 -28.96 9.27
CA THR A 346 46.72 -29.04 9.16
C THR A 346 47.25 -28.05 8.12
N GLU A 347 48.54 -27.71 8.18
CA GLU A 347 49.17 -26.84 7.18
C GLU A 347 49.00 -27.37 5.75
N GLU A 348 49.04 -28.69 5.56
CA GLU A 348 48.88 -29.35 4.26
C GLU A 348 47.43 -29.27 3.75
N GLU A 349 46.43 -29.46 4.63
CA GLU A 349 45.01 -29.34 4.27
C GLU A 349 44.64 -27.89 3.94
N ASN A 350 45.12 -26.94 4.74
CA ASN A 350 44.95 -25.51 4.46
C ASN A 350 45.55 -25.12 3.10
N ALA A 351 46.76 -25.61 2.79
CA ALA A 351 47.39 -25.37 1.49
C ALA A 351 46.55 -25.93 0.33
N LYS A 352 45.97 -27.13 0.51
CA LYS A 352 45.11 -27.75 -0.50
C LYS A 352 43.80 -26.99 -0.70
N VAL A 353 43.10 -26.60 0.37
CA VAL A 353 41.87 -25.79 0.30
C VAL A 353 42.14 -24.46 -0.41
N SER A 354 43.28 -23.83 -0.12
CA SER A 354 43.71 -22.60 -0.80
C SER A 354 44.00 -22.83 -2.29
N GLU A 355 44.64 -23.95 -2.66
CA GLU A 355 44.89 -24.30 -4.07
C GLU A 355 43.59 -24.58 -4.84
N ASP A 356 42.65 -25.29 -4.23
CA ASP A 356 41.33 -25.61 -4.79
C ASP A 356 40.47 -24.34 -4.95
N ALA A 357 40.47 -23.45 -3.95
CA ALA A 357 39.84 -22.13 -4.06
C ALA A 357 40.49 -21.28 -5.16
N ALA A 358 41.82 -21.31 -5.31
CA ALA A 358 42.50 -20.65 -6.42
C ALA A 358 42.12 -21.29 -7.79
N ALA A 359 41.80 -22.58 -7.85
CA ALA A 359 41.29 -23.21 -9.07
C ALA A 359 39.92 -22.66 -9.48
N VAL A 360 39.01 -22.48 -8.50
CA VAL A 360 37.74 -21.78 -8.67
C VAL A 360 37.95 -20.36 -9.21
N GLY A 361 38.87 -19.59 -8.59
CA GLY A 361 39.22 -18.23 -9.05
C GLY A 361 39.72 -18.18 -10.50
N ARG A 362 40.52 -19.17 -10.94
CA ARG A 362 40.99 -19.27 -12.33
C ARG A 362 39.85 -19.46 -13.32
N ILE A 363 38.88 -20.31 -13.01
CA ILE A 363 37.70 -20.55 -13.86
C ILE A 363 36.88 -19.27 -14.01
N ILE A 364 36.65 -18.57 -12.90
CA ILE A 364 35.91 -17.29 -12.90
C ILE A 364 36.62 -16.26 -13.78
N VAL A 365 37.94 -16.09 -13.61
CA VAL A 365 38.73 -15.15 -14.41
C VAL A 365 38.70 -15.50 -15.90
N GLU A 366 38.74 -16.79 -16.25
CA GLU A 366 38.62 -17.25 -17.63
C GLU A 366 37.26 -16.86 -18.24
N VAL A 367 36.15 -17.17 -17.57
CA VAL A 367 34.80 -16.83 -18.06
C VAL A 367 34.63 -15.32 -18.18
N LEU A 368 35.10 -14.53 -17.21
CA LEU A 368 35.04 -13.06 -17.30
C LEU A 368 35.82 -12.52 -18.50
N ARG A 369 36.96 -13.13 -18.87
CA ARG A 369 37.74 -12.75 -20.06
C ARG A 369 37.01 -13.08 -21.36
N GLU A 370 36.34 -14.24 -21.42
CA GLU A 370 35.49 -14.62 -22.56
C GLU A 370 34.36 -13.61 -22.78
N HIS A 371 33.88 -12.98 -21.70
CA HIS A 371 32.84 -11.95 -21.73
C HIS A 371 33.38 -10.51 -21.82
N GLY A 372 34.66 -10.34 -22.20
CA GLY A 372 35.24 -9.05 -22.57
C GLY A 372 35.73 -8.20 -21.41
N PHE A 373 35.93 -8.79 -20.23
CA PHE A 373 36.59 -8.13 -19.11
C PHE A 373 38.09 -8.48 -19.06
N THR A 374 38.87 -7.70 -18.31
CA THR A 374 40.29 -7.96 -18.05
C THR A 374 40.54 -8.05 -16.54
N PRO A 375 40.03 -9.09 -15.85
CA PRO A 375 40.08 -9.14 -14.39
C PRO A 375 41.51 -9.07 -13.84
N GLU A 376 41.69 -8.28 -12.79
CA GLU A 376 42.91 -8.19 -11.99
C GLU A 376 42.76 -9.06 -10.74
N TRP A 377 43.62 -10.06 -10.62
CA TRP A 377 43.61 -11.00 -9.51
C TRP A 377 45.03 -11.54 -9.27
N SER A 378 45.44 -11.66 -8.00
CA SER A 378 46.81 -12.07 -7.64
C SER A 378 47.04 -13.58 -7.72
N GLY A 379 45.97 -14.38 -7.86
CA GLY A 379 46.04 -15.83 -7.74
C GLY A 379 45.81 -16.34 -6.32
N ASP A 380 45.69 -15.44 -5.34
CA ASP A 380 45.49 -15.76 -3.92
C ASP A 380 44.01 -15.97 -3.61
N ALA A 381 43.69 -17.11 -3.00
CA ALA A 381 42.36 -17.52 -2.53
C ALA A 381 41.71 -16.50 -1.57
N HIS A 382 42.51 -15.75 -0.82
CA HIS A 382 42.02 -14.74 0.13
C HIS A 382 41.87 -13.34 -0.48
N SER A 383 42.24 -13.17 -1.75
CA SER A 383 42.08 -11.90 -2.48
C SER A 383 40.80 -11.89 -3.31
N ARG A 384 40.25 -10.70 -3.57
CA ARG A 384 39.09 -10.52 -4.45
C ARG A 384 39.52 -10.38 -5.91
N ILE A 385 38.65 -10.79 -6.82
CA ILE A 385 38.83 -10.54 -8.26
C ILE A 385 38.33 -9.13 -8.56
N THR A 386 39.19 -8.26 -9.09
CA THR A 386 38.81 -6.89 -9.46
C THR A 386 38.44 -6.83 -10.94
N LEU A 387 37.22 -6.42 -11.24
CA LEU A 387 36.71 -6.37 -12.61
C LEU A 387 37.20 -5.10 -13.32
N LYS A 388 37.83 -5.27 -14.48
CA LYS A 388 38.32 -4.16 -15.32
C LYS A 388 37.83 -4.29 -16.77
N PRO A 389 37.73 -3.18 -17.52
CA PRO A 389 37.82 -1.80 -17.01
C PRO A 389 36.69 -1.49 -16.03
N ALA A 390 36.92 -0.53 -15.13
CA ALA A 390 35.84 -0.04 -14.28
C ALA A 390 34.71 0.51 -15.15
N PHE A 391 33.47 0.32 -14.71
CA PHE A 391 32.29 0.84 -15.38
C PHE A 391 31.26 1.25 -14.34
N VAL A 392 30.41 2.20 -14.71
CA VAL A 392 29.29 2.60 -13.87
C VAL A 392 28.28 1.47 -13.81
N TRP A 393 28.09 0.90 -12.62
CA TRP A 393 27.06 -0.10 -12.39
C TRP A 393 25.68 0.47 -12.72
N ARG A 394 24.94 -0.25 -13.55
CA ARG A 394 23.55 0.04 -13.90
C ARG A 394 22.96 -1.17 -14.61
N ARG A 395 21.68 -1.47 -14.40
CA ARG A 395 20.95 -2.54 -15.12
C ARG A 395 19.73 -1.99 -15.81
N ARG A 396 19.34 -2.63 -16.90
CA ARG A 396 18.08 -2.34 -17.60
C ARG A 396 16.92 -2.94 -16.82
N ARG A 397 15.92 -2.13 -16.49
CA ARG A 397 14.73 -2.57 -15.75
C ARG A 397 14.00 -3.73 -16.42
N ALA A 398 13.92 -3.74 -17.75
CA ALA A 398 13.32 -4.85 -18.51
C ALA A 398 13.96 -6.25 -18.28
N ARG A 399 15.18 -6.32 -17.75
CA ARG A 399 15.85 -7.58 -17.35
C ARG A 399 15.60 -7.97 -15.90
N VAL A 400 15.41 -6.98 -15.03
CA VAL A 400 15.24 -7.16 -13.58
C VAL A 400 13.78 -7.39 -13.22
N ASP A 401 12.87 -6.67 -13.88
CA ASP A 401 11.44 -6.74 -13.65
C ASP A 401 10.85 -7.98 -14.32
N THR A 402 10.94 -9.10 -13.59
CA THR A 402 10.49 -10.43 -14.01
C THR A 402 9.08 -10.78 -13.52
N THR A 403 8.44 -9.90 -12.75
CA THR A 403 7.12 -10.10 -12.14
C THR A 403 6.05 -10.39 -13.19
N GLU A 404 5.48 -11.59 -13.14
CA GLU A 404 4.40 -12.03 -14.04
C GLU A 404 3.02 -11.96 -13.36
N THR A 405 2.99 -12.17 -12.05
CA THR A 405 1.76 -12.13 -11.24
C THR A 405 2.01 -11.30 -10.00
N TRP A 406 1.09 -10.40 -9.67
CA TRP A 406 1.20 -9.59 -8.46
C TRP A 406 -0.16 -9.38 -7.80
N SER A 407 -0.20 -9.48 -6.48
CA SER A 407 -1.38 -9.18 -5.68
C SER A 407 -1.01 -8.14 -4.63
N VAL A 408 -1.83 -7.09 -4.53
CA VAL A 408 -1.67 -6.00 -3.57
C VAL A 408 -2.84 -6.05 -2.61
N SER A 409 -2.54 -6.23 -1.33
CA SER A 409 -3.54 -6.23 -0.26
C SER A 409 -4.13 -4.85 -0.02
N GLU A 410 -5.26 -4.82 0.67
CA GLU A 410 -5.95 -3.59 1.05
C GLU A 410 -5.08 -2.60 1.84
N GLY A 411 -4.22 -3.09 2.74
CA GLY A 411 -3.33 -2.21 3.51
C GLY A 411 -2.21 -1.55 2.69
N ASN A 412 -1.96 -2.03 1.46
CA ASN A 412 -0.83 -1.61 0.63
C ASN A 412 -1.27 -1.10 -0.75
N ARG A 413 -2.53 -0.65 -0.89
CA ARG A 413 -3.14 -0.22 -2.17
C ARG A 413 -2.31 0.81 -2.92
N ILE A 414 -1.55 1.67 -2.22
CA ILE A 414 -0.70 2.68 -2.84
C ILE A 414 0.38 2.09 -3.75
N MET A 415 0.81 0.85 -3.48
CA MET A 415 1.79 0.14 -4.31
C MET A 415 1.30 -0.12 -5.72
N ALA A 416 -0.02 -0.20 -5.92
CA ALA A 416 -0.61 -0.43 -7.24
C ALA A 416 -0.17 0.62 -8.29
N LEU A 417 0.27 1.81 -7.87
CA LEU A 417 0.84 2.83 -8.77
C LEU A 417 2.07 2.34 -9.56
N LEU A 418 2.79 1.33 -9.06
CA LEU A 418 3.96 0.75 -9.73
C LEU A 418 3.59 -0.19 -10.89
N VAL A 419 2.31 -0.57 -11.02
CA VAL A 419 1.83 -1.55 -12.02
C VAL A 419 2.20 -1.19 -13.47
N GLU A 420 2.32 0.11 -13.75
CA GLU A 420 2.63 0.59 -15.10
C GLU A 420 4.06 0.27 -15.55
N PHE A 421 4.95 -0.04 -14.61
CA PHE A 421 6.38 -0.22 -14.85
C PHE A 421 6.81 -1.68 -14.90
N LEU A 422 5.89 -2.63 -14.75
CA LEU A 422 6.17 -4.07 -14.76
C LEU A 422 5.91 -4.65 -16.16
N PRO A 423 6.92 -4.75 -17.05
CA PRO A 423 6.71 -5.07 -18.47
C PRO A 423 6.27 -6.51 -18.75
N LYS A 424 6.45 -7.41 -17.77
CA LYS A 424 6.09 -8.83 -17.86
C LYS A 424 4.83 -9.18 -17.10
N LEU A 425 4.22 -8.23 -16.39
CA LEU A 425 3.03 -8.48 -15.59
C LEU A 425 1.87 -8.94 -16.49
N ARG A 426 1.27 -10.08 -16.15
CA ARG A 426 0.14 -10.72 -16.84
C ARG A 426 -1.10 -10.75 -15.99
N ALA A 427 -0.98 -11.07 -14.70
CA ALA A 427 -2.10 -11.09 -13.77
C ALA A 427 -1.85 -10.10 -12.62
N PHE A 428 -2.86 -9.30 -12.30
CA PHE A 428 -2.80 -8.32 -11.23
C PHE A 428 -4.08 -8.36 -10.41
N GLU A 429 -3.94 -8.46 -9.10
CA GLU A 429 -5.05 -8.40 -8.15
C GLU A 429 -4.83 -7.23 -7.20
N PHE A 430 -5.84 -6.37 -7.02
CA PHE A 430 -5.78 -5.32 -6.01
C PHE A 430 -7.17 -4.89 -5.53
N PHE A 431 -7.19 -4.18 -4.40
CA PHE A 431 -8.39 -3.64 -3.80
C PHE A 431 -8.55 -2.15 -4.18
N PRO A 432 -9.52 -1.76 -5.04
CA PRO A 432 -9.73 -0.36 -5.40
C PRO A 432 -10.33 0.45 -4.25
N GLY A 433 -9.80 1.63 -3.96
CA GLY A 433 -10.25 2.46 -2.84
C GLY A 433 -10.19 3.95 -3.14
N ASP A 434 -10.41 4.77 -2.12
CA ASP A 434 -10.40 6.24 -2.24
C ASP A 434 -9.00 6.80 -2.51
N THR A 435 -7.97 6.12 -1.99
CA THR A 435 -6.56 6.52 -2.17
C THR A 435 -6.01 6.16 -3.53
N VAL A 436 -6.34 4.99 -4.07
CA VAL A 436 -5.94 4.55 -5.41
C VAL A 436 -7.11 3.84 -6.09
N GLY A 437 -7.55 4.41 -7.20
CA GLY A 437 -8.59 3.83 -8.04
C GLY A 437 -8.05 3.27 -9.35
N LEU A 438 -8.83 2.40 -9.99
CA LEU A 438 -8.55 1.89 -11.34
C LEU A 438 -8.25 3.01 -12.35
N HIS A 439 -8.83 4.19 -12.13
CA HIS A 439 -8.69 5.33 -13.01
C HIS A 439 -7.28 5.96 -13.05
N GLU A 440 -6.41 5.59 -12.11
CA GLU A 440 -5.03 6.05 -12.05
C GLU A 440 -4.05 5.03 -12.64
N LEU A 441 -4.48 3.78 -12.72
CA LEU A 441 -3.64 2.65 -13.09
C LEU A 441 -3.64 2.42 -14.58
N ARG A 442 -2.49 2.02 -15.13
CA ARG A 442 -2.33 1.66 -16.54
C ARG A 442 -1.28 0.57 -16.65
N SER A 443 -1.43 -0.33 -17.61
CA SER A 443 -0.38 -1.30 -17.93
C SER A 443 -0.50 -1.74 -19.38
N ALA A 444 0.63 -1.77 -20.08
CA ALA A 444 0.69 -2.22 -21.47
C ALA A 444 0.79 -3.75 -21.60
N SER A 445 1.09 -4.47 -20.51
CA SER A 445 1.38 -5.90 -20.53
C SER A 445 0.32 -6.77 -19.85
N LEU A 446 -0.51 -6.16 -18.99
CA LEU A 446 -1.50 -6.84 -18.16
C LEU A 446 -2.61 -7.48 -19.00
N ARG A 447 -2.95 -8.72 -18.69
CA ARG A 447 -3.94 -9.54 -19.40
C ARG A 447 -5.13 -9.93 -18.53
N GLU A 448 -4.89 -10.18 -17.25
CA GLU A 448 -5.90 -10.58 -16.27
C GLU A 448 -5.87 -9.57 -15.13
N LEU A 449 -7.01 -8.97 -14.83
CA LEU A 449 -7.16 -8.01 -13.74
C LEU A 449 -8.26 -8.47 -12.79
N THR A 450 -7.94 -8.61 -11.52
CA THR A 450 -8.91 -8.90 -10.46
C THR A 450 -9.06 -7.69 -9.54
N LEU A 451 -10.27 -7.16 -9.44
CA LEU A 451 -10.63 -6.09 -8.52
C LEU A 451 -11.38 -6.69 -7.34
N CYS A 452 -10.80 -6.55 -6.15
CA CYS A 452 -11.37 -7.07 -4.92
C CYS A 452 -12.11 -5.99 -4.16
N TYR A 453 -13.31 -6.32 -3.71
CA TYR A 453 -14.18 -5.49 -2.88
C TYR A 453 -14.53 -6.27 -1.62
N GLU A 454 -14.64 -5.57 -0.50
CA GLU A 454 -15.08 -6.17 0.76
C GLU A 454 -16.54 -6.66 0.65
N ARG A 455 -17.39 -5.92 -0.07
CA ARG A 455 -18.82 -6.21 -0.18
C ARG A 455 -19.22 -6.63 -1.58
N GLU A 456 -20.05 -7.67 -1.67
CA GLU A 456 -20.67 -8.10 -2.94
C GLU A 456 -21.44 -6.95 -3.61
N GLU A 457 -22.13 -6.12 -2.83
CA GLU A 457 -22.90 -5.01 -3.36
C GLU A 457 -22.02 -3.97 -4.06
N ASP A 458 -20.84 -3.68 -3.49
CA ASP A 458 -19.88 -2.75 -4.07
C ASP A 458 -19.25 -3.31 -5.35
N ALA A 459 -18.96 -4.60 -5.35
CA ALA A 459 -18.49 -5.34 -6.50
C ALA A 459 -19.50 -5.24 -7.67
N ARG A 460 -20.78 -5.49 -7.38
CA ARG A 460 -21.87 -5.39 -8.37
C ARG A 460 -22.07 -3.97 -8.88
N ASP A 461 -22.07 -2.98 -8.00
CA ASP A 461 -22.25 -1.56 -8.37
C ASP A 461 -21.07 -1.04 -9.21
N ALA A 462 -19.86 -1.48 -8.90
CA ALA A 462 -18.65 -1.06 -9.60
C ALA A 462 -18.55 -1.64 -11.02
N LEU A 463 -19.02 -2.88 -11.23
CA LEU A 463 -18.80 -3.68 -12.45
C LEU A 463 -18.96 -2.88 -13.75
N SER A 464 -20.09 -2.20 -13.94
CA SER A 464 -20.37 -1.45 -15.17
C SER A 464 -19.39 -0.28 -15.39
N THR A 465 -18.95 0.35 -14.30
CA THR A 465 -18.03 1.50 -14.33
C THR A 465 -16.60 1.04 -14.56
N VAL A 466 -16.16 -0.03 -13.90
CA VAL A 466 -14.78 -0.54 -14.03
C VAL A 466 -14.53 -1.17 -15.39
N VAL A 467 -15.48 -1.91 -15.94
CA VAL A 467 -15.39 -2.48 -17.30
C VAL A 467 -15.18 -1.38 -18.35
N ALA A 468 -15.91 -0.27 -18.23
CA ALA A 468 -15.77 0.86 -19.13
C ALA A 468 -14.39 1.53 -19.03
N GLN A 469 -13.85 1.67 -17.81
CA GLN A 469 -12.54 2.27 -17.57
C GLN A 469 -11.38 1.36 -17.98
N ALA A 470 -11.53 0.03 -17.83
CA ALA A 470 -10.47 -0.94 -18.06
C ALA A 470 -10.03 -0.99 -19.53
N ARG A 471 -10.98 -0.95 -20.49
CA ARG A 471 -10.68 -1.01 -21.94
C ARG A 471 -9.70 0.06 -22.41
N GLU A 472 -9.73 1.25 -21.82
CA GLU A 472 -8.87 2.36 -22.23
C GLU A 472 -7.47 2.26 -21.62
N ARG A 473 -7.37 1.76 -20.38
CA ARG A 473 -6.13 1.82 -19.59
C ARG A 473 -5.25 0.58 -19.69
N PHE A 474 -5.83 -0.55 -20.08
CA PHE A 474 -5.15 -1.84 -20.18
C PHE A 474 -5.35 -2.41 -21.58
N PRO A 475 -4.59 -1.94 -22.59
CA PRO A 475 -4.80 -2.31 -23.99
C PRO A 475 -4.56 -3.80 -24.29
N ALA A 476 -3.88 -4.53 -23.42
CA ALA A 476 -3.62 -5.96 -23.54
C ALA A 476 -4.56 -6.83 -22.67
N LEU A 477 -5.55 -6.22 -22.00
CA LEU A 477 -6.44 -6.92 -21.08
C LEU A 477 -7.35 -7.90 -21.85
N GLU A 478 -7.32 -9.14 -21.42
CA GLU A 478 -8.13 -10.25 -21.94
C GLU A 478 -9.36 -10.45 -21.04
N SER A 479 -9.18 -10.39 -19.71
CA SER A 479 -10.25 -10.56 -18.73
C SER A 479 -10.17 -9.57 -17.55
N LEU A 480 -11.35 -9.19 -17.04
CA LEU A 480 -11.52 -8.44 -15.79
C LEU A 480 -12.47 -9.21 -14.88
N THR A 481 -11.98 -9.60 -13.71
CA THR A 481 -12.77 -10.20 -12.65
C THR A 481 -13.05 -9.17 -11.57
N VAL A 482 -14.31 -9.06 -11.16
CA VAL A 482 -14.73 -8.30 -9.99
C VAL A 482 -15.18 -9.30 -8.93
N ARG A 483 -14.54 -9.26 -7.76
CA ARG A 483 -14.69 -10.27 -6.70
C ARG A 483 -15.01 -9.64 -5.34
N ALA A 484 -15.88 -10.30 -4.59
CA ALA A 484 -16.10 -10.16 -3.15
C ALA A 484 -16.34 -11.56 -2.56
N ASP A 485 -16.55 -11.70 -1.24
CA ASP A 485 -16.58 -12.98 -0.53
C ASP A 485 -17.49 -14.05 -1.19
N ASP A 486 -18.73 -13.71 -1.56
CA ASP A 486 -19.70 -14.63 -2.20
C ASP A 486 -20.05 -14.25 -3.64
N PHE A 487 -19.31 -13.32 -4.24
CA PHE A 487 -19.56 -12.81 -5.59
C PHE A 487 -18.30 -12.79 -6.43
N GLU A 488 -18.38 -13.38 -7.61
CA GLU A 488 -17.34 -13.31 -8.62
C GLU A 488 -17.99 -13.19 -9.99
N GLU A 489 -17.64 -12.13 -10.73
CA GLU A 489 -18.07 -11.95 -12.11
C GLU A 489 -16.87 -11.58 -12.98
N THR A 490 -16.70 -12.33 -14.07
CA THR A 490 -15.62 -12.14 -15.04
C THR A 490 -16.18 -11.65 -16.36
N VAL A 491 -15.55 -10.61 -16.90
CA VAL A 491 -15.85 -10.03 -18.21
C VAL A 491 -14.64 -10.22 -19.13
N GLU A 492 -14.87 -10.88 -20.26
CA GLU A 492 -13.88 -11.06 -21.34
C GLU A 492 -13.96 -9.89 -22.35
N PHE A 493 -12.82 -9.44 -22.89
CA PHE A 493 -12.73 -8.19 -23.67
C PHE A 493 -12.74 -8.28 -25.19
#